data_AF-A0A972VJ26-F1
#
_entry.id   AF-A0A972VJ26-F1
#
_cell.length_a   1.000
_cell.length_b   1.000
_cell.length_c   1.000
_cell.angle_alpha   90.00
_cell.angle_beta   90.00
_cell.angle_gamma   90.00
#
_symmetry.space_group_name_H-M   'P 1'
#
loop_
_entity.id
_entity.type
_entity.pdbx_description
1 polymer ?
#
loop_
_entity_poly.entity_id
_entity_poly.type
_entity_poly.pdbx_seq_one_letter_code
_entity_poly.pdbx_strand_id
1 'polypeptide(L)'
;MTSNRTRRSNASTSRHQRGPILTILLTWLILCVACQVHAATDATTPGERNKAFRQRQKMHKNGLFHDVSFRCVGPVVMSGRVVDIQPAPQDPYAFYVAYATGGLWKTENNGMRFTPIFEGENAVALGAIAVDAKNPDVLWVGTGEANSARSHYSGTGIYKTTDGGETWQCMGLKDSHHIGRILVDPKNSNRVLVAAMGHLYTENDQRGV
;
A
#
# COMPACT_ATOMS: atom_id res chain seq x y z
N MET A 1 -93.01 42.80 -23.63
CA MET A 1 -92.42 41.47 -23.38
C MET A 1 -90.93 41.55 -23.65
N THR A 2 -90.17 41.61 -22.56
CA THR A 2 -88.73 41.73 -22.45
C THR A 2 -88.02 40.41 -22.77
N SER A 3 -86.92 40.45 -23.52
CA SER A 3 -85.90 39.41 -23.43
C SER A 3 -84.56 39.96 -23.92
N ASN A 4 -83.73 40.31 -22.94
CA ASN A 4 -82.40 40.88 -23.08
C ASN A 4 -81.43 39.88 -23.72
N ARG A 5 -80.67 40.35 -24.71
CA ARG A 5 -79.63 39.60 -25.41
C ARG A 5 -78.30 39.80 -24.68
N THR A 6 -78.01 38.96 -23.67
CA THR A 6 -76.73 38.98 -22.95
C THR A 6 -75.73 38.05 -23.62
N ARG A 7 -74.81 38.64 -24.39
CA ARG A 7 -73.65 37.96 -24.98
C ARG A 7 -72.66 37.63 -23.86
N ARG A 8 -72.62 36.38 -23.39
CA ARG A 8 -71.53 35.90 -22.51
C ARG A 8 -70.30 35.60 -23.37
N SER A 9 -69.29 36.45 -23.29
CA SER A 9 -67.94 36.15 -23.75
C SER A 9 -67.30 35.16 -22.77
N ASN A 10 -67.26 33.88 -23.14
CA ASN A 10 -66.40 32.93 -22.44
C ASN A 10 -64.96 33.27 -22.82
N ALA A 11 -64.28 33.98 -21.93
CA ALA A 11 -62.82 34.12 -21.98
C ALA A 11 -62.23 32.71 -21.82
N SER A 12 -61.72 32.17 -22.92
CA SER A 12 -60.80 31.05 -22.92
C SER A 12 -59.56 31.49 -22.14
N THR A 13 -59.48 31.13 -20.87
CA THR A 13 -58.23 31.21 -20.12
C THR A 13 -57.29 30.19 -20.75
N SER A 14 -56.36 30.66 -21.59
CA SER A 14 -55.26 29.84 -22.09
C SER A 14 -54.43 29.42 -20.87
N ARG A 15 -54.75 28.24 -20.32
CA ARG A 15 -53.92 27.56 -19.36
C ARG A 15 -52.64 27.24 -20.14
N HIS A 16 -51.64 28.11 -20.02
CA HIS A 16 -50.31 27.85 -20.55
C HIS A 16 -49.90 26.47 -20.04
N GLN A 17 -49.95 25.47 -20.92
CA GLN A 17 -49.27 24.22 -20.71
C GLN A 17 -47.80 24.60 -20.56
N ARG A 18 -47.35 24.76 -19.31
CA ARG A 18 -45.92 24.73 -18.99
C ARG A 18 -45.46 23.36 -19.49
N GLY A 19 -44.83 23.37 -20.66
CA GLY A 19 -44.49 22.15 -21.39
C GLY A 19 -43.64 21.21 -20.52
N PRO A 20 -43.52 19.93 -20.93
CA PRO A 20 -42.77 18.90 -20.18
C PRO A 20 -41.29 19.24 -20.00
N ILE A 21 -40.80 20.33 -20.60
CA ILE A 21 -39.42 20.82 -20.53
C ILE A 21 -38.97 21.05 -19.09
N LEU A 22 -39.80 21.63 -18.22
CA LEU A 22 -39.40 21.87 -16.82
C LEU A 22 -39.32 20.57 -16.02
N THR A 23 -40.23 19.62 -16.29
CA THR A 23 -40.22 18.29 -15.67
C THR A 23 -39.08 17.43 -16.17
N ILE A 24 -38.74 17.51 -17.46
CA ILE A 24 -37.59 16.84 -18.08
C ILE A 24 -36.29 17.44 -17.53
N LEU A 25 -36.20 18.77 -17.39
CA LEU A 25 -35.01 19.41 -16.80
C LEU A 25 -34.84 19.05 -15.32
N LEU A 26 -35.92 19.01 -14.54
CA LEU A 26 -35.85 18.56 -13.14
C LEU A 26 -35.45 17.10 -13.03
N THR A 27 -35.96 16.25 -13.93
CA THR A 27 -35.72 14.81 -13.90
C THR A 27 -34.31 14.47 -14.40
N TRP A 28 -33.77 15.22 -15.36
CA TRP A 28 -32.35 15.21 -15.73
C TRP A 28 -31.44 15.73 -14.60
N LEU A 29 -31.83 16.80 -13.91
CA LEU A 29 -31.06 17.32 -12.76
C LEU A 29 -30.99 16.30 -11.62
N ILE A 30 -32.10 15.61 -11.31
CA ILE A 30 -32.15 14.53 -10.32
C ILE A 30 -31.31 13.33 -10.77
N LEU A 31 -31.32 12.97 -12.06
CA LEU A 31 -30.50 11.89 -12.61
C LEU A 31 -29.00 12.21 -12.58
N CYS A 32 -28.62 13.47 -12.84
CA CYS A 32 -27.24 13.95 -12.73
C CYS A 32 -26.76 14.00 -11.27
N VAL A 33 -27.63 14.33 -10.30
CA VAL A 33 -27.29 14.29 -8.87
C VAL A 33 -27.19 12.84 -8.36
N ALA A 34 -27.97 11.90 -8.90
CA ALA A 34 -27.91 10.48 -8.55
C ALA A 34 -26.68 9.77 -9.16
N CYS A 35 -26.06 10.33 -10.19
CA CYS A 35 -24.79 9.84 -10.75
C CYS A 35 -23.59 10.48 -10.03
N GLN A 36 -23.54 10.34 -8.71
CA GLN A 36 -22.27 10.54 -7.98
C GLN A 36 -21.39 9.34 -8.33
N VAL A 37 -20.60 9.49 -9.40
CA VAL A 37 -19.48 8.59 -9.69
C VAL A 37 -18.66 8.50 -8.41
N HIS A 38 -18.66 7.34 -7.75
CA HIS A 38 -17.68 7.07 -6.71
C HIS A 38 -16.32 7.08 -7.40
N ALA A 39 -15.62 8.22 -7.33
CA ALA A 39 -14.25 8.32 -7.79
C ALA A 39 -13.44 7.25 -7.04
N ALA A 40 -12.57 6.55 -7.78
CA ALA A 40 -11.62 5.64 -7.17
C ALA A 40 -10.80 6.44 -6.13
N THR A 41 -10.60 5.88 -4.95
CA THR A 41 -9.80 6.54 -3.91
C THR A 41 -8.34 6.53 -4.33
N ASP A 42 -7.71 7.70 -4.34
CA ASP A 42 -6.28 7.81 -4.58
C ASP A 42 -5.46 7.03 -3.53
N ALA A 43 -4.26 6.61 -3.93
CA ALA A 43 -3.32 5.98 -3.01
C ALA A 43 -2.82 7.00 -1.98
N THR A 44 -2.68 6.58 -0.72
CA THR A 44 -2.04 7.39 0.34
C THR A 44 -0.62 7.74 -0.07
N THR A 45 -0.26 9.02 -0.05
CA THR A 45 1.04 9.46 -0.54
C THR A 45 2.21 8.95 0.34
N PRO A 46 3.45 8.87 -0.19
CA PRO A 46 4.62 8.53 0.62
C PRO A 46 4.84 9.51 1.78
N GLY A 47 4.48 10.79 1.60
CA GLY A 47 4.58 11.81 2.64
C GLY A 47 3.66 11.52 3.82
N GLU A 48 2.42 11.15 3.55
CA GLU A 48 1.41 10.80 4.56
C GLU A 48 1.78 9.50 5.28
N ARG A 49 2.18 8.44 4.54
CA ARG A 49 2.67 7.18 5.14
C ARG A 49 3.82 7.43 6.10
N ASN A 50 4.80 8.24 5.70
CA ASN A 50 5.94 8.59 6.54
C ASN A 50 5.56 9.47 7.75
N LYS A 51 4.57 10.36 7.60
CA LYS A 51 4.04 11.14 8.71
C LYS A 51 3.36 10.24 9.74
N ALA A 52 2.51 9.33 9.31
CA ALA A 52 1.83 8.36 10.17
C ALA A 52 2.85 7.46 10.91
N PHE A 53 3.87 6.98 10.21
CA PHE A 53 4.97 6.20 10.79
C PHE A 53 5.70 6.94 11.91
N ARG A 54 6.10 8.19 11.67
CA ARG A 54 6.74 9.04 12.70
C ARG A 54 5.82 9.32 13.87
N GLN A 55 4.52 9.52 13.61
CA GLN A 55 3.53 9.71 14.66
C GLN A 55 3.42 8.47 15.55
N ARG A 56 3.33 7.27 14.98
CA ARG A 56 3.35 6.00 15.71
C ARG A 56 4.63 5.86 16.54
N GLN A 57 5.81 6.18 15.99
CA GLN A 57 7.07 6.14 16.77
C GLN A 57 7.04 7.08 17.98
N LYS A 58 6.52 8.31 17.81
CA LYS A 58 6.34 9.26 18.92
C LYS A 58 5.37 8.73 19.97
N MET A 59 4.25 8.14 19.55
CA MET A 59 3.26 7.55 20.45
C MET A 59 3.84 6.36 21.22
N HIS A 60 4.64 5.52 20.57
CA HIS A 60 5.34 4.41 21.22
C HIS A 60 6.31 4.93 22.28
N LYS A 61 7.13 5.93 21.96
CA LYS A 61 8.10 6.53 22.89
C LYS A 61 7.44 7.23 24.08
N ASN A 62 6.30 7.89 23.87
CA ASN A 62 5.61 8.68 24.90
C ASN A 62 4.49 7.90 25.59
N GLY A 63 4.29 6.63 25.24
CA GLY A 63 3.21 5.80 25.76
C GLY A 63 3.44 5.38 27.20
N LEU A 64 2.35 5.16 27.94
CA LEU A 64 2.40 4.68 29.33
C LEU A 64 3.12 3.33 29.47
N PHE A 65 3.11 2.52 28.40
CA PHE A 65 3.67 1.17 28.37
C PHE A 65 4.97 1.06 27.57
N HIS A 66 5.70 2.17 27.34
CA HIS A 66 6.90 2.17 26.51
C HIS A 66 8.04 1.28 27.07
N ASP A 67 8.08 1.09 28.39
CA ASP A 67 9.05 0.22 29.08
C ASP A 67 8.56 -1.23 29.24
N VAL A 68 7.34 -1.54 28.82
CA VAL A 68 6.79 -2.89 28.90
C VAL A 68 7.25 -3.71 27.71
N SER A 69 8.08 -4.72 27.96
CA SER A 69 8.53 -5.64 26.92
C SER A 69 7.43 -6.63 26.54
N PHE A 70 7.06 -6.65 25.26
CA PHE A 70 6.16 -7.66 24.71
C PHE A 70 6.94 -8.91 24.31
N ARG A 71 6.32 -10.08 24.47
CA ARG A 71 6.85 -11.34 23.98
C ARG A 71 5.83 -12.05 23.11
N CYS A 72 6.29 -12.71 22.06
CA CYS A 72 5.45 -13.60 21.28
C CYS A 72 4.99 -14.77 22.17
N VAL A 73 3.69 -15.08 22.15
CA VAL A 73 3.08 -16.22 22.85
C VAL A 73 2.69 -17.36 21.90
N GLY A 74 2.96 -17.19 20.60
CA GLY A 74 2.60 -18.13 19.54
C GLY A 74 1.57 -17.57 18.56
N PRO A 75 1.17 -18.36 17.54
CA PRO A 75 1.51 -19.78 17.34
C PRO A 75 3.00 -20.00 17.00
N VAL A 76 3.60 -21.09 17.51
CA VAL A 76 5.03 -21.39 17.31
C VAL A 76 5.33 -22.30 16.12
N VAL A 77 4.29 -22.92 15.52
CA VAL A 77 4.42 -23.89 14.41
C VAL A 77 3.75 -23.45 13.12
N MET A 78 2.96 -22.38 13.15
CA MET A 78 2.23 -21.88 11.98
C MET A 78 2.98 -20.68 11.42
N SER A 79 3.29 -20.72 10.13
CA SER A 79 3.92 -19.60 9.44
C SER A 79 2.97 -18.99 8.41
N GLY A 80 3.23 -17.73 8.03
CA GLY A 80 2.49 -17.02 7.01
C GLY A 80 2.98 -17.33 5.60
N ARG A 81 2.55 -16.52 4.62
CA ARG A 81 3.04 -16.61 3.24
C ARG A 81 4.48 -16.11 3.17
N VAL A 82 5.42 -17.02 2.95
CA VAL A 82 6.80 -16.72 2.59
C VAL A 82 6.83 -16.24 1.15
N VAL A 83 7.49 -15.11 0.89
CA VAL A 83 7.64 -14.53 -0.45
C VAL A 83 9.02 -14.76 -1.04
N ASP A 84 10.03 -14.89 -0.19
CA ASP A 84 11.42 -15.05 -0.61
C ASP A 84 12.27 -15.64 0.53
N ILE A 85 13.29 -16.40 0.16
CA ILE A 85 14.28 -16.99 1.06
C ILE A 85 15.65 -16.78 0.42
N GLN A 86 16.58 -16.18 1.16
CA GLN A 86 17.95 -15.95 0.69
C GLN A 86 18.96 -16.60 1.65
N PRO A 87 19.91 -17.41 1.17
CA PRO A 87 21.00 -17.91 2.00
C PRO A 87 21.91 -16.75 2.42
N ALA A 88 22.48 -16.83 3.61
CA ALA A 88 23.61 -15.98 3.95
C ALA A 88 24.87 -16.53 3.24
N PRO A 89 25.58 -15.72 2.44
CA PRO A 89 26.84 -16.15 1.85
C PRO A 89 27.82 -16.59 2.94
N GLN A 90 28.56 -17.68 2.66
CA GLN A 90 29.65 -18.18 3.51
C GLN A 90 29.22 -18.81 4.85
N ASP A 91 27.93 -18.80 5.18
CA ASP A 91 27.39 -19.52 6.35
C ASP A 91 26.25 -20.46 5.91
N PRO A 92 26.48 -21.78 5.88
CA PRO A 92 25.46 -22.75 5.46
C PRO A 92 24.30 -22.89 6.47
N TYR A 93 24.44 -22.34 7.67
CA TYR A 93 23.42 -22.43 8.73
C TYR A 93 22.56 -21.18 8.83
N ALA A 94 22.95 -20.10 8.15
CA ALA A 94 22.25 -18.84 8.18
C ALA A 94 21.48 -18.57 6.88
N PHE A 95 20.24 -18.11 7.03
CA PHE A 95 19.41 -17.67 5.93
C PHE A 95 18.35 -16.68 6.39
N TYR A 96 17.81 -15.95 5.43
CA TYR A 96 16.82 -14.91 5.60
C TYR A 96 15.49 -15.35 4.99
N VAL A 97 14.39 -15.04 5.67
CA VAL A 97 13.03 -15.37 5.23
C VAL A 97 12.19 -14.11 5.28
N ALA A 98 11.61 -13.73 4.14
CA ALA A 98 10.69 -12.62 4.03
C ALA A 98 9.25 -13.11 3.92
N TYR A 99 8.36 -12.37 4.58
CA TYR A 99 6.93 -12.66 4.58
C TYR A 99 6.14 -11.59 3.83
N ALA A 100 5.08 -12.04 3.14
CA ALA A 100 4.07 -11.17 2.52
C ALA A 100 3.49 -10.17 3.52
N THR A 101 3.36 -10.60 4.78
CA THR A 101 3.04 -9.77 5.95
C THR A 101 3.63 -10.47 7.15
N GLY A 102 4.61 -9.83 7.81
CA GLY A 102 5.32 -10.43 8.94
C GLY A 102 6.79 -10.03 9.05
N GLY A 103 7.29 -9.17 8.15
CA GLY A 103 8.66 -8.67 8.20
C GLY A 103 9.74 -9.63 7.69
N LEU A 104 10.98 -9.31 8.00
CA LEU A 104 12.18 -10.06 7.63
C LEU A 104 12.75 -10.77 8.85
N TRP A 105 13.07 -12.05 8.69
CA TRP A 105 13.60 -12.89 9.74
C TRP A 105 14.93 -13.50 9.32
N LYS A 106 15.88 -13.55 10.25
CA LYS A 106 17.17 -14.23 10.10
C LYS A 106 17.21 -15.46 10.99
N THR A 107 17.76 -16.56 10.49
CA THR A 107 18.23 -17.66 11.32
C THR A 107 19.74 -17.81 11.14
N GLU A 108 20.39 -18.38 12.15
CA GLU A 108 21.82 -18.71 12.17
C GLU A 108 22.03 -20.17 12.62
N ASN A 109 20.94 -20.95 12.68
CA ASN A 109 20.94 -22.29 13.25
C ASN A 109 20.01 -23.25 12.49
N ASN A 110 20.05 -23.21 11.16
CA ASN A 110 19.24 -24.06 10.27
C ASN A 110 17.72 -23.93 10.48
N GLY A 111 17.24 -22.74 10.85
CA GLY A 111 15.81 -22.50 11.04
C GLY A 111 15.23 -23.04 12.35
N MET A 112 16.06 -23.47 13.31
CA MET A 112 15.58 -23.84 14.64
C MET A 112 15.05 -22.62 15.42
N ARG A 113 15.65 -21.44 15.19
CA ARG A 113 15.20 -20.16 15.73
C ARG A 113 15.34 -19.07 14.68
N PHE A 114 14.40 -18.13 14.71
CA PHE A 114 14.44 -16.91 13.90
C PHE A 114 14.45 -15.67 14.79
N THR A 115 15.17 -14.64 14.34
CA THR A 115 15.21 -13.31 14.93
C THR A 115 14.67 -12.32 13.89
N PRO A 116 13.71 -11.45 14.23
CA PRO A 116 13.24 -10.44 13.29
C PRO A 116 14.29 -9.33 13.19
N ILE A 117 14.57 -8.86 11.97
CA ILE A 117 15.63 -7.87 11.70
C ILE A 117 15.13 -6.65 10.93
N PHE A 118 13.82 -6.43 10.85
CA PHE A 118 13.22 -5.31 10.09
C PHE A 118 12.00 -4.68 10.79
N GLU A 119 11.86 -4.82 12.12
CA GLU A 119 10.67 -4.36 12.86
C GLU A 119 10.58 -2.82 13.02
N GLY A 120 11.73 -2.14 12.91
CA GLY A 120 11.82 -0.69 13.10
C GLY A 120 11.27 0.14 11.94
N GLU A 121 11.12 -0.47 10.76
CA GLU A 121 10.95 0.25 9.49
C GLU A 121 9.49 0.43 9.06
N ASN A 122 9.28 1.33 8.09
CA ASN A 122 7.94 1.74 7.65
C ASN A 122 7.30 0.74 6.67
N ALA A 123 7.45 -0.56 6.90
CA ALA A 123 6.80 -1.60 6.12
C ALA A 123 6.77 -2.91 6.90
N VAL A 124 5.63 -3.61 6.83
CA VAL A 124 5.46 -4.97 7.38
C VAL A 124 5.37 -6.03 6.28
N ALA A 125 4.97 -5.62 5.08
CA ALA A 125 4.86 -6.45 3.90
C ALA A 125 6.16 -6.35 3.10
N LEU A 126 6.75 -7.50 2.79
CA LEU A 126 7.95 -7.60 1.97
C LEU A 126 7.62 -8.27 0.64
N GLY A 127 8.41 -7.96 -0.38
CA GLY A 127 8.26 -8.54 -1.71
C GLY A 127 9.53 -9.17 -2.28
N ALA A 128 10.71 -8.72 -1.86
CA ALA A 128 11.97 -9.31 -2.28
C ALA A 128 13.08 -9.05 -1.27
N ILE A 129 14.06 -9.95 -1.22
CA ILE A 129 15.31 -9.79 -0.48
C ILE A 129 16.46 -10.06 -1.45
N ALA A 130 17.58 -9.38 -1.27
CA ALA A 130 18.83 -9.76 -1.90
C ALA A 130 19.97 -9.58 -0.92
N VAL A 131 20.86 -10.57 -0.86
CA VAL A 131 22.08 -10.53 -0.04
C VAL A 131 23.27 -10.35 -0.97
N ASP A 132 24.20 -9.48 -0.59
CA ASP A 132 25.42 -9.29 -1.36
C ASP A 132 26.34 -10.51 -1.23
N ALA A 133 26.71 -11.10 -2.36
CA ALA A 133 27.55 -12.30 -2.40
C ALA A 133 28.94 -12.10 -1.78
N LYS A 134 29.46 -10.87 -1.76
CA LYS A 134 30.80 -10.53 -1.23
C LYS A 134 30.76 -10.14 0.24
N ASN A 135 29.63 -9.61 0.71
CA ASN A 135 29.48 -9.16 2.09
C ASN A 135 28.09 -9.53 2.65
N PRO A 136 27.98 -10.57 3.48
CA PRO A 136 26.69 -11.01 4.04
C PRO A 136 26.02 -9.97 4.96
N ASP A 137 26.73 -8.93 5.40
CA ASP A 137 26.17 -7.82 6.19
C ASP A 137 25.43 -6.80 5.32
N VAL A 138 25.60 -6.85 3.99
CA VAL A 138 24.89 -5.99 3.05
C VAL A 138 23.67 -6.72 2.50
N LEU A 139 22.50 -6.26 2.93
CA LEU A 139 21.22 -6.75 2.42
C LEU A 139 20.39 -5.63 1.83
N TRP A 140 19.58 -6.01 0.85
CA TRP A 140 18.56 -5.17 0.25
C TRP A 140 17.19 -5.80 0.45
N VAL A 141 16.21 -4.98 0.82
CA VAL A 141 14.83 -5.38 1.04
C VAL A 141 13.92 -4.53 0.18
N GLY A 142 13.10 -5.21 -0.61
CA GLY A 142 12.00 -4.63 -1.36
C GLY A 142 10.72 -4.82 -0.57
N THR A 143 10.00 -3.74 -0.31
CA THR A 143 8.76 -3.79 0.47
C THR A 143 7.53 -3.88 -0.45
N GLY A 144 6.47 -4.50 0.08
CA GLY A 144 5.23 -4.84 -0.63
C GLY A 144 5.39 -6.02 -1.60
N GLU A 145 4.67 -7.11 -1.37
CA GLU A 145 4.70 -8.29 -2.24
C GLU A 145 4.23 -8.00 -3.68
N ALA A 146 4.60 -8.86 -4.62
CA ALA A 146 4.24 -8.71 -6.04
C ALA A 146 3.18 -9.73 -6.49
N ASN A 147 2.51 -10.40 -5.55
CA ASN A 147 1.58 -11.49 -5.83
C ASN A 147 0.19 -11.01 -6.29
N SER A 148 -0.13 -9.73 -6.09
CA SER A 148 -1.44 -9.15 -6.41
C SER A 148 -2.64 -9.95 -5.86
N ALA A 149 -2.45 -10.60 -4.72
CA ALA A 149 -3.50 -11.35 -4.03
C ALA A 149 -4.46 -10.38 -3.31
N ARG A 150 -5.65 -10.87 -2.93
CA ARG A 150 -6.65 -10.07 -2.19
C ARG A 150 -6.17 -9.61 -0.80
N SER A 151 -5.12 -10.23 -0.25
CA SER A 151 -4.56 -9.96 1.07
C SER A 151 -3.14 -9.39 0.97
N HIS A 152 -2.98 -8.37 0.13
CA HIS A 152 -1.71 -7.73 -0.19
C HIS A 152 -1.69 -6.27 0.33
N TYR A 153 -0.53 -5.83 0.81
CA TYR A 153 -0.32 -4.48 1.35
C TYR A 153 0.80 -3.75 0.60
N SER A 154 0.64 -2.45 0.42
CA SER A 154 1.68 -1.59 -0.13
C SER A 154 2.88 -1.48 0.80
N GLY A 155 4.05 -1.53 0.20
CA GLY A 155 5.33 -1.20 0.79
C GLY A 155 5.66 0.29 0.67
N THR A 156 6.84 0.64 1.15
CA THR A 156 7.39 2.00 1.21
C THR A 156 8.74 2.12 0.52
N GLY A 157 9.00 1.22 -0.44
CA GLY A 157 10.15 1.25 -1.33
C GLY A 157 11.23 0.24 -0.98
N ILE A 158 12.47 0.60 -1.28
CA ILE A 158 13.65 -0.24 -1.06
C ILE A 158 14.46 0.22 0.14
N TYR A 159 14.97 -0.74 0.90
CA TYR A 159 15.79 -0.52 2.08
C TYR A 159 17.10 -1.27 1.95
N LYS A 160 18.17 -0.72 2.51
CA LYS A 160 19.50 -1.31 2.56
C LYS A 160 20.02 -1.33 3.99
N THR A 161 20.66 -2.41 4.38
CA THR A 161 21.53 -2.48 5.57
C THR A 161 22.97 -2.73 5.13
N THR A 162 23.92 -2.33 5.96
CA THR A 162 25.35 -2.67 5.82
C THR A 162 25.93 -3.26 7.11
N ASP A 163 25.07 -3.59 8.07
CA ASP A 163 25.39 -4.09 9.42
C ASP A 163 24.56 -5.33 9.77
N GLY A 164 24.22 -6.15 8.77
CA GLY A 164 23.53 -7.41 8.98
C GLY A 164 22.06 -7.29 9.43
N GLY A 165 21.48 -6.09 9.29
CA GLY A 165 20.08 -5.79 9.61
C GLY A 165 19.88 -5.09 10.95
N GLU A 166 20.94 -4.60 11.60
CA GLU A 166 20.81 -3.77 12.81
C GLU A 166 20.20 -2.41 12.49
N THR A 167 20.62 -1.78 11.39
CA THR A 167 20.07 -0.52 10.89
C THR A 167 19.73 -0.59 9.41
N TRP A 168 18.72 0.17 9.02
CA TRP A 168 18.23 0.22 7.65
C TRP A 168 18.13 1.65 7.13
N GLN A 169 18.51 1.82 5.87
CA GLN A 169 18.40 3.06 5.13
C GLN A 169 17.41 2.88 3.98
N CYS A 170 16.40 3.75 3.90
CA CYS A 170 15.52 3.82 2.74
C CYS A 170 16.28 4.40 1.53
N MET A 171 16.40 3.62 0.46
CA MET A 171 17.18 3.95 -0.72
C MET A 171 16.36 4.55 -1.88
N GLY A 172 15.04 4.56 -1.78
CA GLY A 172 14.17 5.16 -2.80
C GLY A 172 12.94 4.31 -3.11
N LEU A 173 12.33 4.58 -4.27
CA LEU A 173 11.12 3.90 -4.76
C LEU A 173 9.95 3.95 -3.75
N LYS A 174 9.85 5.06 -3.00
CA LYS A 174 8.91 5.20 -1.88
C LYS A 174 7.44 5.12 -2.28
N ASP A 175 7.15 5.21 -3.57
CA ASP A 175 5.81 5.15 -4.15
C ASP A 175 5.65 4.03 -5.18
N SER A 176 6.59 3.07 -5.24
CA SER A 176 6.44 1.92 -6.12
C SER A 176 5.39 0.94 -5.60
N HIS A 177 5.05 1.03 -4.32
CA HIS A 177 4.23 0.10 -3.53
C HIS A 177 4.73 -1.35 -3.48
N HIS A 178 5.20 -1.92 -4.59
CA HIS A 178 5.43 -3.35 -4.72
C HIS A 178 6.76 -3.58 -5.43
N ILE A 179 7.70 -4.22 -4.73
CA ILE A 179 9.00 -4.61 -5.27
C ILE A 179 8.98 -6.12 -5.46
N GLY A 180 8.99 -6.56 -6.72
CA GLY A 180 8.88 -7.98 -7.04
C GLY A 180 10.21 -8.71 -7.09
N ARG A 181 11.32 -8.00 -7.27
CA ARG A 181 12.66 -8.59 -7.32
C ARG A 181 13.76 -7.57 -7.06
N ILE A 182 14.85 -8.04 -6.44
CA ILE A 182 16.10 -7.31 -6.32
C ILE A 182 17.23 -8.25 -6.74
N LEU A 183 18.21 -7.75 -7.49
CA LEU A 183 19.44 -8.46 -7.84
C LEU A 183 20.64 -7.55 -7.56
N VAL A 184 21.58 -8.03 -6.75
CA VAL A 184 22.87 -7.37 -6.54
C VAL A 184 23.86 -7.95 -7.55
N ASP A 185 24.59 -7.09 -8.26
CA ASP A 185 25.61 -7.54 -9.19
C ASP A 185 26.77 -8.21 -8.42
N PRO A 186 27.08 -9.50 -8.68
CA PRO A 186 28.14 -10.22 -7.97
C PRO A 186 29.53 -9.63 -8.23
N LYS A 187 29.72 -8.85 -9.30
CA LYS A 187 31.00 -8.19 -9.59
C LYS A 187 31.09 -6.80 -8.96
N ASN A 188 29.96 -6.13 -8.73
CA ASN A 188 29.91 -4.78 -8.18
C ASN A 188 28.71 -4.60 -7.23
N SER A 189 28.98 -4.70 -5.93
CA SER A 189 28.03 -4.49 -4.83
C SER A 189 27.25 -3.18 -4.87
N ASN A 190 27.74 -2.16 -5.59
CA ASN A 190 27.05 -0.87 -5.74
C ASN A 190 26.08 -0.83 -6.93
N ARG A 191 26.05 -1.88 -7.76
CA ARG A 191 25.10 -2.01 -8.87
C ARG A 191 23.99 -2.98 -8.48
N VAL A 192 22.79 -2.44 -8.35
CA VAL A 192 21.60 -3.19 -7.96
C VAL A 192 20.50 -2.97 -8.99
N LEU A 193 19.86 -4.06 -9.41
CA LEU A 193 18.70 -4.04 -10.28
C LEU A 193 17.46 -4.30 -9.42
N VAL A 194 16.41 -3.53 -9.63
CA VAL A 194 15.16 -3.61 -8.89
C VAL A 194 14.01 -3.68 -9.89
N ALA A 195 13.05 -4.57 -9.65
CA ALA A 195 11.82 -4.64 -10.43
C ALA A 195 10.67 -4.02 -9.64
N ALA A 196 10.31 -2.78 -9.97
CA ALA A 196 9.20 -2.07 -9.33
C ALA A 196 7.89 -2.29 -10.11
N MET A 197 6.89 -2.89 -9.47
CA MET A 197 5.61 -3.18 -10.12
C MET A 197 4.68 -1.94 -10.17
N GLY A 198 4.81 -1.02 -9.23
CA GLY A 198 3.87 0.11 -9.09
C GLY A 198 2.65 -0.25 -8.25
N HIS A 199 1.70 0.68 -8.20
CA HIS A 199 0.45 0.53 -7.46
C HIS A 199 -0.36 -0.67 -7.99
N LEU A 200 -1.22 -1.30 -7.18
CA LEU A 200 -2.11 -2.35 -7.71
C LEU A 200 -3.37 -1.77 -8.37
N TYR A 201 -3.97 -0.75 -7.74
CA TYR A 201 -5.30 -0.27 -8.09
C TYR A 201 -5.34 1.17 -8.63
N THR A 202 -4.24 1.89 -8.59
CA THR A 202 -4.14 3.29 -9.04
C THR A 202 -2.92 3.47 -9.95
N GLU A 203 -2.79 4.64 -10.55
CA GLU A 203 -1.62 4.99 -11.35
C GLU A 203 -0.49 5.54 -10.46
N ASN A 204 0.75 5.40 -10.92
CA ASN A 204 1.93 6.02 -10.31
C ASN A 204 3.12 6.05 -11.27
N ASP A 205 3.99 7.04 -11.10
CA ASP A 205 5.17 7.25 -11.95
C ASP A 205 6.25 6.16 -11.76
N GLN A 206 6.21 5.42 -10.65
CA GLN A 206 7.18 4.37 -10.32
C GLN A 206 6.73 2.97 -10.76
N ARG A 207 5.67 2.88 -11.57
CA ARG A 207 5.21 1.62 -12.17
C ARG A 207 6.14 1.18 -13.29
N GLY A 208 6.68 -0.03 -13.19
CA GLY A 208 7.49 -0.64 -14.24
C GLY A 208 8.91 -0.10 -14.35
N VAL A 209 9.39 0.62 -13.33
CA VAL A 209 10.77 1.14 -13.22
C VAL A 209 11.73 0.03 -12.79
#